data_AF-A0A7S1LYH2-F1
#
_entry.id   AF-A0A7S1LYH2-F1
#
_cell.length_a   1.000
_cell.length_b   1.000
_cell.length_c   1.000
_cell.angle_alpha   90.00
_cell.angle_beta   90.00
_cell.angle_gamma   90.00
#
_symmetry.space_group_name_H-M   'P 1'
#
loop_
_entity.id
_entity.type
_entity.pdbx_description
1 polymer ?
#
loop_
_entity_poly.entity_id
_entity_poly.type
_entity_poly.pdbx_seq_one_letter_code
_entity_poly.pdbx_strand_id
1 'polypeptide(L)'
;TYRVGATKAGKINAASLVFSTNGGYSKDYSFAVLLRSMFSCTNAYHVPAIYVEGTSVKTNTVTNTGFRGFGSPQAMLLAETYMTHLAYECGIDQVAIRQLNMLPEQTPTHYGALYQQHNADA
;
A
#
# COMPACT_ATOMS: atom_id res chain seq x y z
N THR A 1 -4.73 -1.22 9.97
CA THR A 1 -6.08 -1.67 9.54
C THR A 1 -6.39 -1.07 8.18
N TYR A 2 -7.37 -1.62 7.45
CA TYR A 2 -7.78 -1.08 6.16
C TYR A 2 -9.31 -1.08 6.03
N ARG A 3 -9.82 -0.16 5.20
CA ARG A 3 -11.18 -0.18 4.64
C ARG A 3 -11.08 0.17 3.17
N VAL A 4 -11.71 -0.62 2.30
CA VAL A 4 -11.71 -0.41 0.85
C VAL A 4 -13.16 -0.35 0.36
N GLY A 5 -13.48 0.71 -0.38
CA GLY A 5 -14.75 0.88 -1.07
C GLY A 5 -14.58 0.54 -2.55
N ALA A 6 -15.37 -0.41 -3.04
CA ALA A 6 -15.35 -0.87 -4.41
C ALA A 6 -16.76 -1.09 -4.97
N THR A 7 -16.87 -1.13 -6.29
CA THR A 7 -18.11 -1.47 -6.98
C THR A 7 -18.37 -2.99 -6.95
N LYS A 8 -19.59 -3.42 -7.27
CA LYS A 8 -19.91 -4.86 -7.44
C LYS A 8 -19.07 -5.55 -8.52
N ALA A 9 -18.56 -4.79 -9.49
CA ALA A 9 -17.67 -5.28 -10.52
C ALA A 9 -16.20 -5.38 -10.06
N GLY A 10 -15.91 -5.06 -8.79
CA GLY A 10 -14.57 -5.17 -8.23
C GLY A 10 -13.64 -3.98 -8.50
N LYS A 11 -14.17 -2.85 -9.00
CA LYS A 11 -13.36 -1.64 -9.23
C LYS A 11 -13.25 -0.82 -7.95
N ILE A 12 -12.04 -0.53 -7.49
CA ILE A 12 -11.78 0.29 -6.30
C ILE A 12 -12.06 1.77 -6.59
N ASN A 13 -12.81 2.39 -5.67
CA ASN A 13 -13.10 3.82 -5.71
C ASN A 13 -12.38 4.57 -4.57
N ALA A 14 -12.30 3.95 -3.38
CA ALA A 14 -11.69 4.58 -2.22
C ALA A 14 -11.00 3.61 -1.28
N ALA A 15 -9.99 4.09 -0.54
CA ALA A 15 -9.36 3.34 0.55
C ALA A 15 -9.01 4.23 1.75
N SER A 16 -9.10 3.67 2.95
CA SER A 16 -8.65 4.27 4.21
C SER A 16 -7.70 3.27 4.88
N LEU A 17 -6.42 3.62 4.95
CA LEU A 17 -5.34 2.75 5.41
C LEU A 17 -4.69 3.34 6.65
N VAL A 18 -4.57 2.55 7.71
CA VAL A 18 -3.93 2.96 8.97
C VAL A 18 -2.79 2.01 9.29
N PHE A 19 -1.58 2.55 9.34
CA PHE A 19 -0.35 1.85 9.66
C PHE A 19 0.05 2.06 11.12
N SER A 20 0.47 0.99 11.79
CA SER A 20 1.07 1.07 13.11
C SER A 20 2.29 0.16 13.13
N THR A 21 3.46 0.73 13.42
CA THR A 21 4.73 0.01 13.42
C THR A 21 5.31 0.02 14.83
N ASN A 22 5.93 -1.09 15.25
CA ASN A 22 6.66 -1.12 16.52
C ASN A 22 8.08 -0.57 16.28
N GLY A 23 8.36 0.64 16.79
CA GLY A 23 9.66 1.28 16.66
C GLY A 23 10.69 0.86 17.73
N GLY A 24 10.26 0.17 18.79
CA GLY A 24 11.08 -0.14 19.95
C GLY A 24 11.34 1.09 20.85
N TYR A 25 12.44 1.08 21.60
CA TYR A 25 12.67 2.04 22.68
C TYR A 25 13.22 3.42 22.22
N SER A 26 13.85 3.49 21.05
CA SER A 26 14.39 4.73 20.45
C SER A 26 13.83 4.93 19.03
N LYS A 27 14.15 6.08 18.40
CA LYS A 27 13.55 6.46 17.11
C LYS A 27 14.17 5.71 15.92
N ASP A 28 15.49 5.69 15.82
CA ASP A 28 16.24 5.18 14.66
C ASP A 28 15.59 5.57 13.31
N TYR A 29 15.53 4.66 12.33
CA TYR A 29 14.86 4.87 11.04
C TYR A 29 13.33 4.63 11.08
N SER A 30 12.72 4.46 12.25
CA SER A 30 11.31 4.03 12.36
C SER A 30 10.33 4.92 11.59
N PHE A 31 10.50 6.26 11.66
CA PHE A 31 9.66 7.18 10.89
C PHE A 31 9.90 7.06 9.37
N ALA A 32 11.16 6.93 8.94
CA ALA A 32 11.49 6.82 7.53
C ALA A 32 10.95 5.51 6.91
N VAL A 33 11.02 4.40 7.66
CA VAL A 33 10.43 3.10 7.28
C VAL A 33 8.91 3.21 7.17
N LEU A 34 8.25 3.86 8.13
CA LEU A 34 6.82 4.10 8.09
C LEU A 34 6.42 4.97 6.88
N LEU A 35 7.12 6.07 6.64
CA LEU A 35 6.86 6.96 5.52
C LEU A 35 7.01 6.22 4.18
N ARG A 36 8.05 5.40 4.04
CA ARG A 36 8.24 4.54 2.86
C ARG A 36 7.12 3.52 2.68
N SER A 37 6.61 2.95 3.78
CA SER A 37 5.43 2.08 3.76
C SER A 37 4.21 2.81 3.19
N MET A 38 3.98 4.06 3.62
CA MET A 38 2.86 4.88 3.13
C MET A 38 2.97 5.19 1.63
N PHE A 39 4.18 5.37 1.08
CA PHE A 39 4.37 5.53 -0.37
C PHE A 39 4.09 4.25 -1.18
N SER A 40 4.23 3.06 -0.58
CA SER A 40 4.05 1.78 -1.28
C SER A 40 2.70 1.10 -0.99
N CYS A 41 1.79 1.75 -0.24
CA CYS A 41 0.57 1.14 0.27
C CYS A 41 -0.51 0.80 -0.78
N THR A 42 -0.38 1.32 -1.99
CA THR A 42 -1.25 1.02 -3.13
C THR A 42 -0.65 -0.03 -4.07
N ASN A 43 0.61 -0.45 -3.86
CA ASN A 43 1.36 -1.31 -4.77
C ASN A 43 1.25 -0.80 -6.23
N ALA A 44 0.74 -1.63 -7.14
CA ALA A 44 0.53 -1.30 -8.54
C ALA A 44 -0.94 -0.92 -8.87
N TYR A 45 -1.76 -0.65 -7.86
CA TYR A 45 -3.20 -0.46 -8.03
C TYR A 45 -3.61 1.01 -8.03
N HIS A 46 -4.59 1.34 -8.87
CA HIS A 46 -5.22 2.64 -8.91
C HIS A 46 -6.27 2.77 -7.79
N VAL A 47 -6.05 3.69 -6.87
CA VAL A 47 -6.99 4.01 -5.79
C VAL A 47 -7.29 5.52 -5.82
N PRO A 48 -8.38 5.96 -6.49
CA PRO A 48 -8.62 7.37 -6.79
C PRO A 48 -8.77 8.27 -5.56
N ALA A 49 -9.48 7.80 -4.54
CA ALA A 49 -9.67 8.52 -3.28
C ALA A 49 -9.01 7.74 -2.14
N ILE A 50 -8.00 8.30 -1.51
CA ILE A 50 -7.27 7.57 -0.48
C ILE A 50 -6.89 8.45 0.71
N TYR A 51 -7.04 7.86 1.89
CA TYR A 51 -6.54 8.39 3.15
C TYR A 51 -5.53 7.40 3.73
N VAL A 52 -4.34 7.89 4.06
CA VAL A 52 -3.28 7.08 4.67
C VAL A 52 -2.80 7.76 5.94
N GLU A 53 -2.87 7.04 7.04
CA GLU A 53 -2.36 7.46 8.34
C GLU A 53 -1.33 6.45 8.83
N GLY A 54 -0.30 6.93 9.52
CA GLY A 54 0.75 6.07 10.05
C GLY A 54 1.26 6.54 11.40
N THR A 55 1.45 5.59 12.32
CA THR A 55 2.06 5.83 13.64
C THR A 55 3.23 4.88 13.88
N SER A 56 4.38 5.45 14.26
CA SER A 56 5.52 4.69 14.79
C SER A 56 5.41 4.64 16.31
N VAL A 57 5.07 3.47 16.84
CA VAL A 57 4.76 3.27 18.26
C VAL A 57 6.05 2.99 19.03
N LYS A 58 6.34 3.80 20.05
CA LYS A 58 7.41 3.52 21.02
C LYS A 58 6.99 2.38 21.93
N THR A 59 7.84 1.39 22.12
CA THR A 59 7.59 0.24 23.01
C THR A 59 8.83 -0.08 23.85
N ASN A 60 8.68 -0.94 24.86
CA ASN A 60 9.77 -1.43 25.69
C ASN A 60 10.52 -2.62 25.07
N THR A 61 10.70 -2.62 23.74
CA THR A 61 11.44 -3.64 23.00
C THR A 61 12.68 -3.03 22.34
N VAL A 62 13.62 -3.87 21.88
CA VAL A 62 14.81 -3.40 21.15
C VAL A 62 14.39 -2.59 19.93
N THR A 63 15.07 -1.47 19.67
CA THR A 63 14.79 -0.58 18.54
C THR A 63 14.90 -1.32 17.22
N ASN A 64 13.83 -1.23 16.42
CA ASN A 64 13.83 -1.71 15.03
C ASN A 64 14.47 -0.67 14.11
N THR A 65 15.00 -1.13 12.98
CA THR A 65 15.71 -0.30 12.00
C THR A 65 15.30 -0.67 10.57
N GLY A 66 15.97 -0.10 9.57
CA GLY A 66 15.79 -0.46 8.17
C GLY A 66 16.14 -1.92 7.90
N PHE A 67 15.25 -2.63 7.22
CA PHE A 67 15.52 -3.93 6.61
C PHE A 67 15.31 -3.85 5.10
N ARG A 68 15.77 -4.84 4.32
CA ARG A 68 15.61 -4.88 2.86
C ARG A 68 14.15 -4.61 2.44
N GLY A 69 13.95 -3.57 1.63
CA GLY A 69 12.64 -3.07 1.20
C GLY A 69 12.12 -1.88 2.01
N PHE A 70 12.64 -1.65 3.22
CA PHE A 70 12.49 -0.42 4.00
C PHE A 70 11.02 -0.01 4.24
N GLY A 71 10.15 -0.96 4.58
CA GLY A 71 8.72 -0.70 4.82
C GLY A 71 7.82 -0.99 3.61
N SER A 72 8.37 -0.98 2.38
CA SER A 72 7.60 -1.31 1.19
C SER A 72 7.00 -2.72 1.22
N PRO A 73 7.72 -3.79 1.62
CA PRO A 73 7.13 -5.14 1.67
C PRO A 73 5.91 -5.23 2.59
N GLN A 74 5.95 -4.59 3.76
CA GLN A 74 4.85 -4.56 4.72
C GLN A 74 3.61 -3.88 4.13
N ALA A 75 3.81 -2.78 3.39
CA ALA A 75 2.74 -2.04 2.76
C ALA A 75 2.14 -2.75 1.53
N MET A 76 2.99 -3.35 0.69
CA MET A 76 2.54 -4.12 -0.47
C MET A 76 1.77 -5.38 -0.04
N LEU A 77 2.15 -6.01 1.06
CA LEU A 77 1.38 -7.11 1.64
C LEU A 77 -0.05 -6.67 2.02
N LEU A 78 -0.21 -5.49 2.63
CA LEU A 78 -1.53 -4.92 2.91
C LEU A 78 -2.35 -4.74 1.64
N ALA A 79 -1.71 -4.24 0.57
CA ALA A 79 -2.35 -4.05 -0.73
C ALA A 79 -2.85 -5.37 -1.34
N GLU A 80 -1.99 -6.37 -1.40
CA GLU A 80 -2.35 -7.70 -1.90
C GLU A 80 -3.42 -8.38 -1.04
N THR A 81 -3.42 -8.11 0.27
CA THR A 81 -4.41 -8.66 1.19
C THR A 81 -5.79 -8.10 0.88
N TYR A 82 -5.96 -6.78 0.78
CA TYR A 82 -7.29 -6.23 0.46
C TYR A 82 -7.73 -6.57 -0.96
N MET A 83 -6.81 -6.73 -1.92
CA MET A 83 -7.14 -7.19 -3.27
C MET A 83 -7.66 -8.63 -3.27
N THR A 84 -7.02 -9.49 -2.48
CA THR A 84 -7.44 -10.89 -2.32
C THR A 84 -8.82 -10.99 -1.70
N HIS A 85 -9.10 -10.19 -0.66
CA HIS A 85 -10.42 -10.12 -0.04
C HIS A 85 -11.47 -9.56 -1.01
N LEU A 86 -11.16 -8.51 -1.76
CA LEU A 86 -12.06 -7.96 -2.76
C LEU A 86 -12.43 -8.99 -3.84
N ALA A 87 -11.46 -9.78 -4.31
CA ALA A 87 -11.72 -10.87 -5.26
C ALA A 87 -12.75 -11.86 -4.71
N TYR A 88 -12.58 -12.27 -3.45
CA TYR A 88 -13.47 -13.21 -2.77
C TYR A 88 -14.88 -12.63 -2.61
N GLU A 89 -15.01 -11.40 -2.11
CA GLU A 89 -16.29 -10.72 -1.91
C GLU A 89 -17.06 -10.50 -3.22
N CYS A 90 -16.36 -10.21 -4.32
CA CYS A 90 -16.98 -10.01 -5.63
C CYS A 90 -17.14 -11.31 -6.44
N GLY A 91 -16.58 -12.44 -6.00
CA GLY A 91 -16.55 -13.69 -6.77
C GLY A 91 -15.77 -13.60 -8.08
N ILE A 92 -14.72 -12.77 -8.11
CA ILE A 92 -13.88 -12.52 -9.28
C ILE A 92 -12.55 -13.27 -9.12
N ASP A 93 -12.00 -13.79 -10.21
CA ASP A 93 -10.67 -14.40 -10.22
C ASP A 93 -9.58 -13.46 -9.67
N GLN A 94 -8.61 -14.04 -8.98
CA GLN A 94 -7.53 -13.31 -8.30
C GLN A 94 -6.64 -12.54 -9.27
N VAL A 95 -6.40 -13.05 -10.48
CA VAL A 95 -5.61 -12.34 -11.50
C VAL A 95 -6.47 -11.25 -12.15
N ALA A 96 -7.71 -11.57 -12.47
CA ALA A 96 -8.64 -10.63 -13.10
C ALA A 96 -8.89 -9.37 -12.25
N ILE A 97 -9.11 -9.52 -10.94
CA ILE A 97 -9.33 -8.36 -10.05
C ILE A 97 -8.11 -7.44 -9.99
N ARG A 98 -6.90 -8.00 -10.06
CA ARG A 98 -5.64 -7.24 -10.04
C ARG A 98 -5.46 -6.47 -11.33
N GLN A 99 -5.66 -7.13 -12.47
CA GLN A 99 -5.62 -6.50 -13.78
C GLN A 99 -6.64 -5.35 -13.89
N LEU A 100 -7.87 -5.57 -13.41
CA LEU A 100 -8.93 -4.57 -13.40
C LEU A 100 -8.53 -3.28 -12.64
N ASN A 101 -7.73 -3.42 -11.58
CA ASN A 101 -7.36 -2.32 -10.70
C ASN A 101 -5.95 -1.79 -10.93
N MET A 102 -5.20 -2.22 -11.94
CA MET A 102 -3.85 -1.69 -12.19
C MET A 102 -3.85 -0.18 -12.42
N LEU A 103 -2.77 0.48 -11.99
CA LEU A 103 -2.49 1.89 -12.21
C LEU A 103 -2.25 2.14 -13.71
N PRO A 104 -3.08 2.94 -14.39
CA PRO A 104 -2.86 3.26 -15.79
C PRO A 104 -1.61 4.14 -15.96
N GLU A 105 -0.99 4.06 -17.13
CA GLU A 105 0.09 4.96 -17.51
C GLU A 105 -0.36 6.42 -17.47
N GLN A 106 0.57 7.34 -17.22
CA GLN A 106 0.33 8.79 -17.14
C GLN A 106 -0.71 9.19 -16.09
N THR A 107 -1.00 8.29 -15.14
CA THR A 107 -1.89 8.56 -14.00
C THR A 107 -1.05 8.88 -12.77
N PRO A 108 -1.40 9.90 -11.98
CA PRO A 108 -0.74 10.17 -10.72
C PRO A 108 -0.92 9.01 -9.73
N THR A 109 0.16 8.67 -9.04
CA THR A 109 0.11 7.90 -7.79
C THR A 109 -0.66 8.68 -6.73
N HIS A 110 -1.00 8.03 -5.61
CA HIS A 110 -1.74 8.68 -4.51
C HIS A 110 -1.01 9.86 -3.86
N TYR A 111 0.30 9.99 -4.09
CA TYR A 111 1.12 11.11 -3.63
C TYR A 111 1.50 12.07 -4.76
N GLY A 112 0.83 11.98 -5.92
CA GLY A 112 0.92 12.97 -7.00
C GLY A 112 2.04 12.77 -8.01
N ALA A 113 2.94 11.80 -7.82
CA ALA A 113 3.96 11.49 -8.82
C ALA A 113 3.32 10.77 -10.02
N LEU A 114 3.60 11.21 -11.24
CA LEU A 114 3.11 10.58 -12.46
C LEU A 114 3.75 9.20 -12.65
N TYR A 115 2.92 8.19 -12.92
CA TYR A 115 3.41 6.87 -13.30
C TYR A 115 3.78 6.85 -14.78
N GLN A 116 5.06 6.58 -15.05
CA GLN A 116 5.58 6.37 -16.39
C GLN A 116 6.25 4.99 -16.42
N GLN A 117 5.81 4.16 -17.35
CA GLN A 117 6.39 2.84 -17.52
C GLN A 117 7.70 2.99 -18.30
N HIS A 118 8.82 2.74 -17.64
CA HIS A 118 10.12 2.68 -18.30
C HIS A 118 10.41 1.24 -18.68
N ASN A 119 10.59 0.97 -19.97
CA ASN A 119 11.17 -0.29 -20.44
C ASN A 119 12.68 -0.22 -20.23
N ALA A 120 13.22 -1.12 -19.42
CA ALA A 120 14.67 -1.21 -19.17
C ALA A 120 15.47 -1.71 -20.39
N ASP A 121 14.76 -2.12 -21.45
CA ASP A 121 15.32 -2.67 -22.69
C ASP A 121 15.40 -1.63 -23.84
N ALA A 122 15.15 -0.35 -23.56
CA ALA A 122 15.24 0.76 -24.52
C ALA A 122 16.55 1.54 -24.38
#